data_AF-A0A937KEI0-F1
#
_entry.id   AF-A0A937KEI0-F1
#
_cell.length_a   1.000
_cell.length_b   1.000
_cell.length_c   1.000
_cell.angle_alpha   90.00
_cell.angle_beta   90.00
_cell.angle_gamma   90.00
#
_symmetry.space_group_name_H-M   'P 1'
#
loop_
_entity.id
_entity.type
_entity.pdbx_description
1 polymer ?
#
loop_
_entity_poly.entity_id
_entity_poly.type
_entity_poly.pdbx_seq_one_letter_code
_entity_poly.pdbx_strand_id
1 'polypeptide(L)'
;MGLQELSTRERIIQQSAELFNTYGYHGCSLSHIMEATQLKKGGIYNHFKNKDEIAVEAFSYNYNRVLKRFRERLDRDETSFEKLNSVIDVFVSLIEDPMVKGGGCPIFNTAMDSTNTHPELKEKAREGIKGLTKYVEIKLKEGIDAGEFRLDTDVKVTSTLLIATLEGAIIMSRVNDNYGCIELASSYLKNYIKEKILVSNGTSEGVVVEVSDNYPSHLNSAKATLWNFLKEKQLEGRDFRKHYPIGDNVLDFYCVEERLAINLDEKEKLKADESGNDLDSFGIKMLRFRNIDIFQNIKVVLDEVKASFNNTGSS
;
A
#
# COMPACT_ATOMS: atom_id res chain seq x y z
N MET A 1 -32.47 1.23 2.22
CA MET A 1 -32.30 1.70 0.83
C MET A 1 -32.11 0.46 -0.02
N GLY A 2 -33.05 0.14 -0.92
CA GLY A 2 -32.97 -1.08 -1.74
C GLY A 2 -31.83 -0.99 -2.74
N LEU A 3 -31.07 -2.08 -2.91
CA LEU A 3 -30.08 -2.20 -4.00
C LEU A 3 -30.82 -2.07 -5.33
N GLN A 4 -30.57 -0.99 -6.05
CA GLN A 4 -31.12 -0.80 -7.39
C GLN A 4 -30.43 -1.81 -8.33
N GLU A 5 -31.23 -2.64 -9.00
CA GLU A 5 -30.71 -3.66 -9.90
C GLU A 5 -30.05 -2.98 -11.12
N LEU A 6 -28.79 -3.33 -11.41
CA LEU A 6 -28.06 -2.76 -12.53
C LEU A 6 -28.75 -3.10 -13.84
N SER A 7 -28.83 -2.13 -14.75
CA SER A 7 -29.25 -2.40 -16.12
C SER A 7 -28.31 -3.40 -16.80
N THR A 8 -28.80 -4.09 -17.84
CA THR A 8 -27.97 -5.03 -18.61
C THR A 8 -26.71 -4.35 -19.16
N ARG A 9 -26.83 -3.10 -19.60
CA ARG A 9 -25.72 -2.28 -20.10
C ARG A 9 -24.67 -2.02 -19.01
N GLU A 10 -25.09 -1.59 -17.82
CA GLU A 10 -24.19 -1.35 -16.68
C GLU A 10 -23.49 -2.63 -16.22
N ARG A 11 -24.21 -3.75 -16.21
CA ARG A 11 -23.64 -5.06 -15.87
C ARG A 11 -22.54 -5.48 -16.86
N ILE A 12 -22.75 -5.26 -18.16
CA ILE A 12 -21.72 -5.49 -19.18
C ILE A 12 -20.50 -4.61 -18.91
N ILE A 13 -20.69 -3.32 -18.63
CA ILE A 13 -19.58 -2.38 -18.35
C ILE A 13 -18.79 -2.83 -17.13
N GLN A 14 -19.47 -3.10 -16.01
CA GLN A 14 -18.82 -3.51 -14.76
C GLN A 14 -17.98 -4.77 -14.94
N GLN A 15 -18.55 -5.83 -15.53
CA GLN A 15 -17.82 -7.08 -15.70
C GLN A 15 -16.70 -6.96 -16.74
N SER A 16 -16.93 -6.19 -17.81
CA SER A 16 -15.87 -5.92 -18.78
C SER A 16 -14.71 -5.12 -18.17
N ALA A 17 -14.99 -4.20 -17.24
CA ALA A 17 -13.97 -3.44 -16.53
C ALA A 17 -13.06 -4.31 -15.66
N GLU A 18 -13.62 -5.35 -15.02
CA GLU A 18 -12.83 -6.37 -14.29
C GLU A 18 -11.96 -7.19 -15.26
N LEU A 19 -12.55 -7.63 -16.38
CA LEU A 19 -11.83 -8.44 -17.38
C LEU A 19 -10.72 -7.66 -18.07
N PHE A 20 -10.96 -6.42 -18.49
CA PHE A 20 -9.96 -5.58 -19.13
C PHE A 20 -8.82 -5.22 -18.19
N ASN A 21 -9.09 -5.02 -16.90
CA ASN A 21 -8.04 -4.78 -15.92
C ASN A 21 -7.19 -6.05 -15.63
N THR A 22 -7.78 -7.23 -15.82
CA THR A 22 -7.10 -8.53 -15.62
C THR A 22 -6.30 -8.98 -16.83
N TYR A 23 -6.89 -8.93 -18.03
CA TYR A 23 -6.32 -9.50 -19.25
C TYR A 23 -5.76 -8.46 -20.22
N GLY A 24 -5.94 -7.17 -19.93
CA GLY A 24 -5.75 -6.10 -20.91
C GLY A 24 -6.86 -6.09 -21.97
N TYR A 25 -6.88 -5.03 -22.77
CA TYR A 25 -7.75 -4.91 -23.94
C TYR A 25 -7.49 -6.05 -24.92
N HIS A 26 -6.24 -6.33 -25.30
CA HIS A 26 -5.95 -7.37 -26.30
C HIS A 26 -6.21 -8.79 -25.79
N GLY A 27 -5.85 -9.09 -24.55
CA GLY A 27 -6.08 -10.42 -23.95
C GLY A 27 -7.54 -10.68 -23.60
N CYS A 28 -8.37 -9.65 -23.44
CA CYS A 28 -9.80 -9.81 -23.19
C CYS A 28 -10.57 -10.09 -24.49
N SER A 29 -10.99 -11.34 -24.73
CA SER A 29 -11.82 -11.69 -25.89
C SER A 29 -13.31 -11.37 -25.66
N LEU A 30 -14.09 -11.28 -26.75
CA LEU A 30 -15.55 -11.18 -26.65
C LEU A 30 -16.15 -12.40 -25.93
N SER A 31 -15.53 -13.58 -26.08
CA SER A 31 -15.97 -14.79 -25.39
C SER A 31 -15.85 -14.66 -23.87
N HIS A 32 -14.79 -14.02 -23.35
CA HIS A 32 -14.67 -13.71 -21.92
C HIS A 32 -15.84 -12.85 -21.42
N ILE A 33 -16.21 -11.81 -22.19
CA ILE A 33 -17.33 -10.92 -21.84
C ILE A 33 -18.66 -11.69 -21.88
N MET A 34 -18.86 -12.53 -22.90
CA MET A 34 -20.05 -13.38 -23.03
C MET A 34 -20.20 -14.34 -21.84
N GLU A 35 -19.10 -14.99 -21.43
CA GLU A 35 -19.07 -15.90 -20.30
C GLU A 35 -19.36 -15.18 -18.98
N ALA A 36 -18.70 -14.06 -18.72
CA ALA A 36 -18.92 -13.29 -17.48
C ALA A 36 -20.36 -12.77 -17.38
N THR A 37 -20.91 -12.28 -18.49
CA THR A 37 -22.26 -11.68 -18.55
C THR A 37 -23.39 -12.68 -18.77
N GLN A 38 -23.07 -13.93 -19.11
CA GLN A 38 -24.06 -14.93 -19.54
C GLN A 38 -24.92 -14.46 -20.72
N LEU A 39 -24.37 -13.57 -21.56
CA LEU A 39 -25.04 -13.04 -22.74
C LEU A 39 -24.41 -13.62 -24.01
N LYS A 40 -25.23 -13.82 -25.04
CA LYS A 40 -24.74 -14.10 -26.39
C LYS A 40 -24.25 -12.81 -27.06
N LYS A 41 -23.40 -12.93 -28.09
CA LYS A 41 -22.89 -11.82 -28.90
C LYS A 41 -23.95 -10.78 -29.28
N GLY A 42 -25.12 -11.22 -29.75
CA GLY A 42 -26.22 -10.33 -30.12
C GLY A 42 -26.76 -9.52 -28.93
N GLY A 43 -26.84 -10.12 -27.74
CA GLY A 43 -27.29 -9.41 -26.53
C GLY A 43 -26.33 -8.32 -26.08
N ILE A 44 -25.01 -8.54 -26.24
CA ILE A 44 -23.99 -7.51 -25.95
C ILE A 44 -24.07 -6.38 -26.97
N TYR A 45 -24.05 -6.72 -28.27
CA TYR A 45 -24.00 -5.69 -29.33
C TYR A 45 -25.34 -5.00 -29.61
N ASN A 46 -26.42 -5.40 -28.95
CA ASN A 46 -27.62 -4.57 -28.86
C ASN A 46 -27.39 -3.31 -28.01
N HIS A 47 -26.39 -3.32 -27.12
CA HIS A 47 -26.08 -2.20 -26.22
C HIS A 47 -24.81 -1.41 -26.62
N PHE A 48 -23.93 -2.02 -27.42
CA PHE A 48 -22.64 -1.46 -27.83
C PHE A 48 -22.37 -1.76 -29.29
N LYS A 49 -21.71 -0.84 -30.01
CA LYS A 49 -21.37 -0.98 -31.42
C LYS A 49 -20.27 -2.01 -31.65
N ASN A 50 -19.28 -2.05 -30.76
CA ASN A 50 -18.10 -2.90 -30.85
C ASN A 50 -17.41 -3.04 -29.49
N LYS A 51 -16.31 -3.81 -29.46
CA LYS A 51 -15.50 -4.01 -28.26
C LYS A 51 -14.81 -2.73 -27.77
N ASP A 52 -14.47 -1.81 -28.67
CA ASP A 52 -13.77 -0.56 -28.33
C ASP A 52 -14.65 0.35 -27.47
N GLU A 53 -15.94 0.47 -27.84
CA GLU A 53 -16.92 1.21 -27.04
C GLU A 53 -17.06 0.61 -25.63
N ILE A 54 -17.12 -0.72 -25.53
CA ILE A 54 -17.16 -1.41 -24.23
C ILE A 54 -15.89 -1.11 -23.43
N ALA A 55 -14.72 -1.15 -24.06
CA ALA A 55 -13.43 -0.89 -23.40
C ALA A 55 -13.31 0.54 -22.89
N VAL A 56 -13.75 1.52 -23.68
CA VAL A 56 -13.78 2.94 -23.31
C VAL A 56 -14.68 3.19 -22.11
N GLU A 57 -15.87 2.58 -22.09
CA GLU A 57 -16.79 2.74 -20.97
C GLU A 57 -16.34 1.97 -19.73
N ALA A 58 -15.78 0.78 -19.91
CA ALA A 58 -15.16 0.01 -18.84
C ALA A 58 -13.97 0.74 -18.20
N PHE A 59 -13.13 1.41 -19.01
CA PHE A 59 -12.09 2.29 -18.49
C PHE A 59 -12.69 3.41 -17.65
N SER A 60 -13.70 4.10 -18.20
CA SER A 60 -14.35 5.24 -17.52
C SER A 60 -14.99 4.79 -16.19
N TYR A 61 -15.57 3.59 -16.16
CA TYR A 61 -16.09 2.98 -14.94
C TYR A 61 -15.00 2.75 -13.88
N ASN A 62 -13.89 2.09 -14.24
CA ASN A 62 -12.77 1.88 -13.30
C ASN A 62 -12.13 3.20 -12.86
N TYR A 63 -11.95 4.15 -13.77
CA TYR A 63 -11.43 5.48 -13.47
C TYR A 63 -12.28 6.20 -12.42
N ASN A 64 -13.61 6.22 -12.62
CA ASN A 64 -14.53 6.86 -11.68
C ASN A 64 -14.54 6.19 -10.30
N ARG A 65 -14.31 4.87 -10.25
CA ARG A 65 -14.17 4.14 -8.97
C ARG A 65 -12.91 4.53 -8.22
N VAL A 66 -11.77 4.58 -8.93
CA VAL A 66 -10.51 5.06 -8.35
C VAL A 66 -10.68 6.49 -7.85
N LEU A 67 -11.22 7.40 -8.66
CA LEU A 67 -11.49 8.78 -8.25
C LEU A 67 -12.42 8.88 -7.03
N LYS A 68 -13.46 8.05 -6.96
CA LYS A 68 -14.37 8.01 -5.80
C LYS A 68 -13.61 7.64 -4.54
N ARG A 69 -12.73 6.62 -4.60
CA ARG A 69 -11.90 6.19 -3.46
C ARG A 69 -10.92 7.27 -3.02
N PHE A 70 -10.27 7.94 -3.97
CA PHE A 70 -9.44 9.11 -3.68
C PHE A 70 -10.26 10.17 -2.93
N ARG A 71 -11.42 10.58 -3.45
CA ARG A 71 -12.29 11.57 -2.79
C ARG A 71 -12.71 11.15 -1.38
N GLU A 72 -13.24 9.94 -1.22
CA GLU A 72 -13.74 9.45 0.07
C GLU A 72 -12.66 9.40 1.17
N ARG A 73 -11.39 9.19 0.78
CA ARG A 73 -10.25 9.23 1.69
C ARG A 73 -9.80 10.66 1.97
N LEU A 74 -9.60 11.44 0.91
CA LEU A 74 -9.00 12.77 0.97
C LEU A 74 -9.93 13.84 1.54
N ASP A 75 -11.25 13.67 1.41
CA ASP A 75 -12.26 14.58 1.99
C ASP A 75 -12.28 14.52 3.53
N ARG A 76 -11.60 13.54 4.14
CA ARG A 76 -11.47 13.39 5.59
C ARG A 76 -10.25 14.11 6.16
N ASP A 77 -9.33 14.54 5.30
CA ASP A 77 -8.07 15.12 5.70
C ASP A 77 -8.16 16.65 5.67
N GLU A 78 -7.58 17.31 6.66
CA GLU A 78 -7.67 18.77 6.80
C GLU A 78 -6.46 19.45 6.14
N THR A 79 -5.26 18.95 6.42
CA THR A 79 -3.99 19.53 5.97
C THR A 79 -3.59 19.04 4.57
N SER A 80 -2.66 19.74 3.93
CA SER A 80 -2.07 19.28 2.67
C SER A 80 -1.13 18.09 2.92
N PHE A 81 -0.44 18.06 4.07
CA PHE A 81 0.39 16.93 4.49
C PHE A 81 -0.40 15.62 4.60
N GLU A 82 -1.54 15.63 5.31
CA GLU A 82 -2.41 14.45 5.43
C GLU A 82 -2.91 13.99 4.07
N LYS A 83 -3.37 14.92 3.22
CA LYS A 83 -3.84 14.60 1.87
C LYS A 83 -2.77 13.93 1.01
N LEU A 84 -1.50 14.35 1.09
CA LEU A 84 -0.40 13.68 0.37
C LEU A 84 -0.12 12.28 0.92
N ASN A 85 -0.16 12.09 2.23
CA ASN A 85 -0.04 10.76 2.84
C ASN A 85 -1.20 9.85 2.44
N SER A 86 -2.42 10.37 2.39
CA SER A 86 -3.60 9.65 1.93
C SER A 86 -3.55 9.30 0.45
N VAL A 87 -2.95 10.14 -0.40
CA VAL A 87 -2.65 9.75 -1.80
C VAL A 87 -1.79 8.49 -1.80
N ILE A 88 -0.69 8.47 -1.05
CA ILE A 88 0.19 7.31 -0.92
C ILE A 88 -0.58 6.08 -0.44
N ASP A 89 -1.39 6.23 0.62
CA ASP A 89 -2.21 5.13 1.18
C ASP A 89 -3.20 4.56 0.15
N VAL A 90 -3.84 5.41 -0.66
CA VAL A 90 -4.75 4.96 -1.70
C VAL A 90 -4.01 4.08 -2.69
N PHE A 91 -2.82 4.47 -3.15
CA PHE A 91 -1.99 3.66 -4.04
C PHE A 91 -1.61 2.31 -3.45
N VAL A 92 -1.18 2.28 -2.19
CA VAL A 92 -0.88 1.02 -1.49
C VAL A 92 -2.13 0.12 -1.48
N SER A 93 -3.31 0.70 -1.24
CA SER A 93 -4.57 -0.05 -1.19
C SER A 93 -5.02 -0.61 -2.54
N LEU A 94 -4.51 -0.12 -3.68
CA LEU A 94 -4.89 -0.59 -5.02
C LEU A 94 -4.43 -2.03 -5.32
N ILE A 95 -3.42 -2.54 -4.61
CA ILE A 95 -2.95 -3.90 -4.85
C ILE A 95 -3.91 -4.92 -4.23
N GLU A 96 -4.48 -4.60 -3.06
CA GLU A 96 -5.42 -5.48 -2.36
C GLU A 96 -6.87 -5.20 -2.68
N ASP A 97 -7.18 -4.18 -3.51
CA ASP A 97 -8.55 -3.74 -3.71
C ASP A 97 -9.41 -4.86 -4.32
N PRO A 98 -10.31 -5.50 -3.55
CA PRO A 98 -11.15 -6.60 -4.05
C PRO A 98 -12.09 -6.14 -5.16
N MET A 99 -12.27 -4.82 -5.24
CA MET A 99 -13.09 -4.14 -6.23
C MET A 99 -12.39 -3.98 -7.58
N VAL A 100 -11.07 -4.09 -7.64
CA VAL A 100 -10.26 -4.01 -8.87
C VAL A 100 -9.72 -5.41 -9.18
N LYS A 101 -10.59 -6.32 -9.65
CA LYS A 101 -10.13 -7.64 -10.11
C LYS A 101 -9.05 -7.47 -11.17
N GLY A 102 -7.97 -8.25 -11.02
CA GLY A 102 -6.73 -8.09 -11.79
C GLY A 102 -5.66 -7.23 -11.10
N GLY A 103 -6.03 -6.44 -10.09
CA GLY A 103 -5.13 -5.66 -9.23
C GLY A 103 -4.47 -4.45 -9.88
N GLY A 104 -3.81 -3.64 -9.06
CA GLY A 104 -3.00 -2.49 -9.47
C GLY A 104 -3.84 -1.27 -9.90
N CYS A 105 -3.18 -0.29 -10.54
CA CYS A 105 -3.82 0.94 -10.99
C CYS A 105 -4.47 0.77 -12.39
N PRO A 106 -5.81 0.89 -12.53
CA PRO A 106 -6.48 0.75 -13.82
C PRO A 106 -6.05 1.79 -14.87
N ILE A 107 -5.68 2.99 -14.43
CA ILE A 107 -5.18 4.05 -15.31
C ILE A 107 -3.87 3.60 -15.95
N PHE A 108 -2.94 3.10 -15.14
CA PHE A 108 -1.62 2.71 -15.58
C PHE A 108 -1.63 1.38 -16.36
N ASN A 109 -2.44 0.40 -15.93
CA ASN A 109 -2.67 -0.84 -16.68
C ASN A 109 -3.16 -0.54 -18.10
N THR A 110 -4.14 0.37 -18.23
CA THR A 110 -4.66 0.79 -19.54
C THR A 110 -3.61 1.56 -20.34
N ALA A 111 -2.84 2.45 -19.69
CA ALA A 111 -1.76 3.18 -20.35
C ALA A 111 -0.77 2.20 -21.00
N MET A 112 -0.30 1.21 -20.25
CA MET A 112 0.66 0.21 -20.73
C MET A 112 0.13 -0.59 -21.92
N ASP A 113 -1.12 -1.04 -21.85
CA ASP A 113 -1.71 -1.90 -22.88
C ASP A 113 -2.10 -1.12 -24.16
N SER A 114 -2.56 0.13 -24.02
CA SER A 114 -3.09 0.94 -25.12
C SER A 114 -2.07 1.82 -25.85
N THR A 115 -0.88 2.06 -25.26
CA THR A 115 0.07 3.09 -25.71
C THR A 115 0.39 3.06 -27.21
N ASN A 116 0.47 1.87 -27.81
CA ASN A 116 0.81 1.69 -29.22
C ASN A 116 -0.31 1.03 -30.05
N THR A 117 -1.47 0.77 -29.44
CA THR A 117 -2.47 -0.14 -30.02
C THR A 117 -3.89 0.42 -30.03
N HIS A 118 -4.21 1.38 -29.14
CA HIS A 118 -5.56 1.94 -29.03
C HIS A 118 -5.51 3.45 -28.70
N PRO A 119 -5.53 4.34 -29.71
CA PRO A 119 -5.34 5.79 -29.50
C PRO A 119 -6.34 6.43 -28.53
N GLU A 120 -7.61 6.02 -28.57
CA GLU A 120 -8.64 6.57 -27.69
C GLU A 120 -8.43 6.18 -26.21
N LEU A 121 -8.14 4.92 -25.90
CA LEU A 121 -7.79 4.49 -24.55
C LEU A 121 -6.50 5.13 -24.05
N LYS A 122 -5.51 5.33 -24.95
CA LYS A 122 -4.29 6.07 -24.63
C LYS A 122 -4.58 7.50 -24.21
N GLU A 123 -5.48 8.19 -24.90
CA GLU A 123 -5.87 9.56 -24.52
C GLU A 123 -6.52 9.58 -23.14
N LYS A 124 -7.46 8.67 -22.87
CA LYS A 124 -8.13 8.55 -21.58
C LYS A 124 -7.17 8.23 -20.44
N ALA A 125 -6.21 7.34 -20.68
CA ALA A 125 -5.16 7.03 -19.72
C ALA A 125 -4.26 8.26 -19.46
N ARG A 126 -3.91 9.02 -20.50
CA ARG A 126 -3.14 10.27 -20.38
C ARG A 126 -3.89 11.31 -19.55
N GLU A 127 -5.19 11.49 -19.78
CA GLU A 127 -6.04 12.37 -18.99
C GLU A 127 -6.06 11.96 -17.51
N GLY A 128 -6.19 10.65 -17.25
CA GLY A 128 -6.14 10.10 -15.89
C GLY A 128 -4.83 10.39 -15.17
N ILE A 129 -3.69 10.10 -15.82
CA ILE A 129 -2.35 10.38 -15.27
C ILE A 129 -2.19 11.88 -15.01
N LYS A 130 -2.54 12.72 -15.98
CA LYS A 130 -2.47 14.18 -15.86
C LYS A 130 -3.32 14.68 -14.69
N GLY A 131 -4.53 14.17 -14.51
CA GLY A 131 -5.41 14.55 -13.41
C GLY A 131 -4.81 14.21 -12.04
N LEU A 132 -4.23 13.02 -11.91
CA LEU A 132 -3.63 12.56 -10.66
C LEU A 132 -2.36 13.33 -10.29
N THR A 133 -1.44 13.52 -11.25
CA THR A 133 -0.27 14.38 -11.06
C THR A 133 -0.71 15.81 -10.71
N LYS A 134 -1.73 16.33 -11.40
CA LYS A 134 -2.23 17.68 -11.14
C LYS A 134 -2.80 17.85 -9.74
N TYR A 135 -3.48 16.84 -9.22
CA TYR A 135 -3.97 16.84 -7.84
C TYR A 135 -2.81 17.00 -6.84
N VAL A 136 -1.74 16.21 -7.00
CA VAL A 136 -0.54 16.31 -6.15
C VAL A 136 0.13 17.68 -6.27
N GLU A 137 0.25 18.23 -7.49
CA GLU A 137 0.77 19.59 -7.70
C GLU A 137 -0.05 20.65 -6.94
N ILE A 138 -1.38 20.53 -6.96
CA ILE A 138 -2.27 21.47 -6.25
C ILE A 138 -2.05 21.37 -4.75
N LYS A 139 -2.00 20.16 -4.18
CA LYS A 139 -1.79 19.99 -2.74
C LYS A 139 -0.42 20.44 -2.26
N LEU A 140 0.62 20.25 -3.07
CA LEU A 140 1.93 20.81 -2.78
C LEU A 140 1.88 22.35 -2.74
N LYS A 141 1.20 23.00 -3.70
CA LYS A 141 1.07 24.47 -3.71
C LYS A 141 0.25 24.99 -2.53
N GLU A 142 -0.89 24.37 -2.25
CA GLU A 142 -1.73 24.74 -1.10
C GLU A 142 -0.95 24.61 0.22
N GLY A 143 -0.17 23.55 0.40
CA GLY A 143 0.68 23.39 1.58
C GLY A 143 1.83 24.41 1.66
N ILE A 144 2.39 24.83 0.52
CA ILE A 144 3.38 25.92 0.47
C ILE A 144 2.71 27.25 0.87
N ASP A 145 1.56 27.57 0.30
CA ASP A 145 0.81 28.80 0.57
C ASP A 145 0.33 28.87 2.02
N ALA A 146 -0.01 27.73 2.62
CA ALA A 146 -0.39 27.59 4.02
C ALA A 146 0.80 27.54 5.00
N GLY A 147 2.04 27.51 4.50
CA GLY A 147 3.25 27.41 5.32
C GLY A 147 3.51 26.01 5.92
N GLU A 148 2.78 24.98 5.48
CA GLU A 148 3.04 23.58 5.84
C GLU A 148 4.32 23.05 5.19
N PHE A 149 4.58 23.46 3.94
CA PHE A 149 5.69 22.97 3.11
C PHE A 149 6.70 24.06 2.79
N ARG A 150 7.96 23.66 2.56
CA ARG A 150 9.06 24.58 2.26
C ARG A 150 8.86 25.26 0.92
N LEU A 151 9.16 26.56 0.87
CA LEU A 151 9.06 27.41 -0.32
C LEU A 151 9.93 26.96 -1.49
N ASP A 152 11.02 26.23 -1.22
CA ASP A 152 11.95 25.72 -2.23
C ASP A 152 11.57 24.34 -2.77
N THR A 153 10.41 23.79 -2.38
CA THR A 153 9.90 22.52 -2.91
C THR A 153 9.59 22.64 -4.41
N ASP A 154 10.28 21.86 -5.25
CA ASP A 154 9.96 21.77 -6.67
C ASP A 154 8.70 20.93 -6.89
N VAL A 155 7.56 21.62 -6.99
CA VAL A 155 6.24 21.02 -7.16
C VAL A 155 6.17 20.04 -8.33
N LYS A 156 6.82 20.34 -9.46
CA LYS A 156 6.71 19.52 -10.68
C LYS A 156 7.56 18.26 -10.55
N VAL A 157 8.77 18.38 -10.02
CA VAL A 157 9.66 17.23 -9.78
C VAL A 157 9.05 16.32 -8.72
N THR A 158 8.63 16.87 -7.59
CA THR A 158 8.06 16.10 -6.48
C THR A 158 6.79 15.35 -6.90
N SER A 159 5.85 16.02 -7.56
CA SER A 159 4.61 15.37 -8.02
C SER A 159 4.86 14.26 -9.03
N THR A 160 5.81 14.47 -9.95
CA THR A 160 6.17 13.46 -10.96
C THR A 160 6.81 12.24 -10.31
N LEU A 161 7.80 12.45 -9.43
CA LEU A 161 8.51 11.35 -8.77
C LEU A 161 7.60 10.57 -7.83
N LEU A 162 6.73 11.24 -7.08
CA LEU A 162 5.77 10.58 -6.19
C LEU A 162 4.88 9.59 -6.96
N ILE A 163 4.28 10.03 -8.07
CA ILE A 163 3.41 9.16 -8.88
C ILE A 163 4.21 8.05 -9.57
N ALA A 164 5.36 8.38 -10.18
CA ALA A 164 6.18 7.41 -10.89
C ALA A 164 6.71 6.30 -9.96
N THR A 165 7.13 6.66 -8.75
CA THR A 165 7.61 5.71 -7.74
C THR A 165 6.50 4.78 -7.27
N LEU A 166 5.30 5.29 -7.00
CA LEU A 166 4.17 4.45 -6.56
C LEU A 166 3.71 3.49 -7.66
N GLU A 167 3.55 3.97 -8.90
CA GLU A 167 3.14 3.12 -10.03
C GLU A 167 4.18 2.04 -10.35
N GLY A 168 5.46 2.41 -10.34
CA GLY A 168 6.56 1.45 -10.52
C GLY A 168 6.57 0.40 -9.41
N ALA A 169 6.35 0.82 -8.16
CA ALA A 169 6.32 -0.09 -7.03
C ALA A 169 5.11 -1.04 -7.06
N ILE A 170 3.93 -0.59 -7.51
CA ILE A 170 2.77 -1.46 -7.75
C ILE A 170 3.12 -2.56 -8.76
N ILE A 171 3.75 -2.20 -9.89
CA ILE A 171 4.14 -3.17 -10.91
C ILE A 171 5.13 -4.19 -10.35
N MET A 172 6.17 -3.72 -9.66
CA MET A 172 7.17 -4.62 -9.06
C MET A 172 6.55 -5.55 -8.00
N SER A 173 5.66 -5.03 -7.16
CA SER A 173 4.93 -5.83 -6.18
C SER A 173 4.08 -6.93 -6.83
N ARG A 174 3.39 -6.61 -7.93
CA ARG A 174 2.60 -7.60 -8.67
C ARG A 174 3.47 -8.67 -9.32
N VAL A 175 4.60 -8.29 -9.92
CA VAL A 175 5.51 -9.25 -10.56
C VAL A 175 6.15 -10.20 -9.53
N ASN A 176 6.37 -9.72 -8.31
CA ASN A 176 6.96 -10.51 -7.23
C ASN A 176 5.93 -11.25 -6.36
N ASP A 177 4.64 -11.16 -6.69
CA ASP A 177 3.53 -11.71 -5.90
C ASP A 177 3.59 -11.33 -4.40
N ASN A 178 4.06 -10.11 -4.09
CA ASN A 178 4.15 -9.60 -2.71
C ASN A 178 4.13 -8.06 -2.62
N TYR A 179 3.94 -7.53 -1.41
CA TYR A 179 3.76 -6.08 -1.18
C TYR A 179 5.05 -5.32 -0.87
N GLY A 180 6.21 -5.98 -0.84
CA GLY A 180 7.44 -5.37 -0.32
C GLY A 180 7.84 -4.09 -1.06
N CYS A 181 7.72 -4.06 -2.38
CA CYS A 181 8.11 -2.88 -3.16
C CYS A 181 7.20 -1.67 -2.89
N ILE A 182 5.88 -1.84 -2.84
CA ILE A 182 4.96 -0.73 -2.58
C ILE A 182 5.06 -0.21 -1.14
N GLU A 183 5.35 -1.07 -0.18
CA GLU A 183 5.52 -0.70 1.22
C GLU A 183 6.81 0.11 1.41
N LEU A 184 7.91 -0.32 0.78
CA LEU A 184 9.16 0.42 0.77
C LEU A 184 9.01 1.78 0.09
N ALA A 185 8.35 1.84 -1.06
CA ALA A 185 8.08 3.08 -1.78
C ALA A 185 7.22 4.04 -0.95
N SER A 186 6.15 3.53 -0.33
CA SER A 186 5.28 4.29 0.56
C SER A 186 6.05 4.87 1.74
N SER A 187 6.80 4.04 2.47
CA SER A 187 7.61 4.47 3.61
C SER A 187 8.64 5.53 3.21
N TYR A 188 9.36 5.30 2.11
CA TYR A 188 10.33 6.26 1.59
C TYR A 188 9.69 7.61 1.25
N LEU A 189 8.56 7.60 0.53
CA LEU A 189 7.88 8.83 0.12
C LEU A 189 7.31 9.61 1.32
N LYS A 190 6.73 8.92 2.31
CA LYS A 190 6.24 9.55 3.54
C LYS A 190 7.39 10.20 4.32
N ASN A 191 8.52 9.51 4.46
CA ASN A 191 9.71 10.07 5.12
C ASN A 191 10.29 11.24 4.32
N TYR A 192 10.37 11.13 2.99
CA TYR A 192 10.81 12.23 2.14
C TYR A 192 9.92 13.47 2.29
N ILE A 193 8.60 13.32 2.31
CA ILE A 193 7.69 14.45 2.56
C ILE A 193 7.96 15.05 3.94
N LYS A 194 8.04 14.22 4.99
CA LYS A 194 8.28 14.68 6.36
C LYS A 194 9.62 15.40 6.55
N GLU A 195 10.70 14.89 5.95
CA GLU A 195 12.06 15.36 6.21
C GLU A 195 12.55 16.43 5.24
N LYS A 196 12.03 16.45 4.01
CA LYS A 196 12.51 17.33 2.94
C LYS A 196 11.48 18.35 2.49
N ILE A 197 10.19 18.10 2.68
CA ILE A 197 9.13 19.00 2.20
C ILE A 197 8.47 19.74 3.36
N LEU A 198 8.15 19.05 4.47
CA LEU A 198 7.54 19.68 5.63
C LEU A 198 8.49 20.70 6.24
N VAL A 199 7.95 21.85 6.66
CA VAL A 199 8.70 22.85 7.42
C VAL A 199 8.98 22.28 8.81
N SER A 200 10.25 22.07 9.15
CA SER A 200 10.66 21.72 10.50
C SER A 200 10.60 22.96 11.39
N ASN A 201 9.70 23.01 12.36
CA ASN A 201 9.64 24.11 13.34
C ASN A 201 11.00 24.30 14.04
N GLY A 202 11.74 25.34 13.66
CA GLY A 202 12.95 25.76 14.34
C GLY A 202 12.63 26.71 15.50
N THR A 203 12.77 26.21 16.73
CA THR A 203 12.86 26.94 18.01
C THR A 203 11.75 27.95 18.37
N SER A 204 10.81 27.50 19.20
CA SER A 204 10.52 28.07 20.53
C SER A 204 9.85 26.96 21.34
N GLU A 205 10.42 26.63 22.50
CA GLU A 205 9.98 25.65 23.52
C GLU A 205 8.77 24.75 23.19
N GLY A 206 9.05 23.45 23.03
CA GLY A 206 8.22 22.38 23.55
C GLY A 206 6.73 22.41 23.24
N VAL A 207 6.35 22.23 21.97
CA VAL A 207 5.12 21.51 21.66
C VAL A 207 5.53 20.21 20.97
N VAL A 208 5.60 19.15 21.77
CA VAL A 208 5.52 17.79 21.26
C VAL A 208 4.15 17.71 20.59
N VAL A 209 4.13 17.73 19.26
CA VAL A 209 2.95 17.24 18.54
C VAL A 209 2.92 15.75 18.83
N GLU A 210 2.15 15.36 19.84
CA GLU A 210 1.73 13.97 20.02
C GLU A 210 0.93 13.60 18.78
N VAL A 211 1.61 12.97 17.84
CA VAL A 211 0.94 12.21 16.79
C VAL A 211 0.24 11.06 17.51
N SER A 212 -1.07 11.18 17.66
CA SER A 212 -1.91 10.12 18.19
C SER A 212 -1.68 8.84 17.38
N ASP A 213 -1.07 7.85 18.02
CA ASP A 213 -0.85 6.50 17.51
C ASP A 213 -2.19 5.75 17.37
N ASN A 214 -3.03 6.17 16.43
CA ASN A 214 -4.28 5.50 16.11
C ASN A 214 -4.44 5.33 14.59
N TYR A 215 -3.52 4.56 13.99
CA TYR A 215 -3.74 3.97 12.67
C TYR A 215 -4.27 2.53 12.82
N PRO A 216 -5.45 2.19 12.25
CA PRO A 216 -5.98 0.83 12.30
C PRO A 216 -5.12 -0.16 11.50
N SER A 217 -4.92 -1.32 12.13
CA SER A 217 -3.97 -2.40 11.87
C SER A 217 -4.28 -3.34 10.69
N HIS A 218 -4.62 -2.86 9.50
CA HIS A 218 -4.95 -3.77 8.38
C HIS A 218 -4.30 -3.37 7.05
N LEU A 219 -2.99 -3.57 6.96
CA LEU A 219 -2.22 -3.96 5.78
C LEU A 219 -0.88 -4.49 6.32
N ASN A 220 -0.40 -5.67 5.90
CA ASN A 220 0.61 -6.49 6.58
C ASN A 220 1.74 -5.70 7.29
N SER A 221 1.58 -5.48 8.59
CA SER A 221 2.65 -4.91 9.41
C SER A 221 3.86 -5.84 9.38
N ALA A 222 5.07 -5.31 9.60
CA ALA A 222 6.25 -6.15 9.78
C ALA A 222 6.01 -7.25 10.83
N LYS A 223 5.14 -6.99 11.82
CA LYS A 223 4.66 -7.99 12.78
C LYS A 223 3.88 -9.11 12.09
N ALA A 224 2.92 -8.80 11.22
CA ALA A 224 2.19 -9.82 10.46
C ALA A 224 3.10 -10.65 9.53
N THR A 225 4.08 -10.00 8.87
CA THR A 225 5.06 -10.68 8.02
C THR A 225 5.94 -11.63 8.82
N LEU A 226 6.57 -11.15 9.90
CA LEU A 226 7.40 -12.00 10.77
C LEU A 226 6.57 -13.14 11.39
N TRP A 227 5.32 -12.87 11.78
CA TRP A 227 4.44 -13.88 12.35
C TRP A 227 4.20 -15.08 11.44
N ASN A 228 4.18 -14.91 10.12
CA ASN A 228 4.02 -16.03 9.18
C ASN A 228 5.19 -17.03 9.22
N PHE A 229 6.31 -16.67 9.83
CA PHE A 229 7.46 -17.56 10.04
C PHE A 229 7.54 -18.09 11.47
N LEU A 230 6.88 -17.44 12.42
CA LEU A 230 6.93 -17.79 13.85
C LEU A 230 5.72 -18.63 14.32
N LYS A 231 4.55 -18.44 13.68
CA LYS A 231 3.31 -19.11 14.09
C LYS A 231 3.41 -20.62 14.00
N GLU A 232 2.54 -21.33 14.72
CA GLU A 232 2.40 -22.79 14.62
C GLU A 232 3.73 -23.55 14.78
N LYS A 233 4.66 -22.99 15.56
CA LYS A 233 5.98 -23.57 15.82
C LYS A 233 6.83 -23.77 14.56
N GLN A 234 6.61 -22.94 13.53
CA GLN A 234 7.30 -23.04 12.24
C GLN A 234 8.81 -22.76 12.33
N LEU A 235 9.26 -21.98 13.32
CA LEU A 235 10.69 -21.73 13.54
C LEU A 235 11.27 -22.75 14.53
N GLU A 236 11.83 -23.83 14.00
CA GLU A 236 12.48 -24.93 14.75
C GLU A 236 11.65 -25.52 15.91
N GLY A 237 10.33 -25.53 15.78
CA GLY A 237 9.44 -26.09 16.79
C GLY A 237 9.20 -25.20 18.01
N ARG A 238 9.65 -23.93 18.00
CA ARG A 238 9.51 -22.99 19.12
C ARG A 238 8.17 -22.25 19.11
N ASP A 239 7.54 -22.15 20.29
CA ASP A 239 6.22 -21.53 20.42
C ASP A 239 6.34 -20.03 20.69
N PHE A 240 6.16 -19.23 19.65
CA PHE A 240 6.11 -17.77 19.76
C PHE A 240 4.68 -17.29 19.98
N ARG A 241 4.52 -16.29 20.84
CA ARG A 241 3.24 -15.62 21.15
C ARG A 241 3.30 -14.17 20.71
N LYS A 242 2.19 -13.64 20.17
CA LYS A 242 2.07 -12.21 19.82
C LYS A 242 1.71 -11.37 21.04
N HIS A 243 2.12 -10.09 21.02
CA HIS A 243 1.63 -9.04 21.92
C HIS A 243 1.64 -9.50 23.39
N TYR A 244 2.78 -10.02 23.83
CA TYR A 244 2.91 -10.67 25.12
C TYR A 244 3.18 -9.62 26.21
N PRO A 245 2.27 -9.44 27.19
CA PRO A 245 2.48 -8.48 28.27
C PRO A 245 3.49 -9.02 29.29
N ILE A 246 4.41 -8.17 29.74
CA ILE A 246 5.37 -8.46 30.81
C ILE A 246 5.71 -7.19 31.60
N GLY A 247 5.39 -7.20 32.91
CA GLY A 247 5.42 -5.97 33.71
C GLY A 247 4.55 -4.90 33.06
N ASP A 248 5.11 -3.70 32.90
CA ASP A 248 4.46 -2.56 32.23
C ASP A 248 4.70 -2.53 30.70
N ASN A 249 5.39 -3.54 30.14
CA ASN A 249 5.75 -3.60 28.72
C ASN A 249 4.88 -4.59 27.94
N VAL A 250 4.66 -4.34 26.65
CA VAL A 250 4.05 -5.29 25.70
C VAL A 250 5.07 -5.65 24.62
N LEU A 251 5.43 -6.93 24.54
CA LEU A 251 6.37 -7.45 23.56
C LEU A 251 5.66 -7.83 22.27
N ASP A 252 6.28 -7.58 21.11
CA ASP A 252 5.64 -7.96 19.83
C ASP A 252 5.58 -9.46 19.65
N PHE A 253 6.68 -10.16 19.93
CA PHE A 253 6.73 -11.61 20.00
C PHE A 253 7.52 -12.08 21.22
N TYR A 254 7.08 -13.18 21.82
CA TYR A 254 7.78 -13.81 22.93
C TYR A 254 7.75 -15.33 22.83
N CYS A 255 8.92 -15.96 22.93
CA CYS A 255 9.08 -17.40 23.07
C CYS A 255 9.47 -17.72 24.52
N VAL A 256 8.61 -18.47 25.21
CA VAL A 256 8.75 -18.76 26.63
C VAL A 256 9.91 -19.73 26.87
N GLU A 257 10.02 -20.77 26.02
CA GLU A 257 11.04 -21.81 26.16
C GLU A 257 12.46 -21.24 26.03
N GLU A 258 12.61 -20.23 25.17
CA GLU A 258 13.90 -19.58 24.91
C GLU A 258 14.15 -18.34 25.75
N ARG A 259 13.14 -17.90 26.52
CA ARG A 259 13.12 -16.58 27.19
C ARG A 259 13.55 -15.47 26.22
N LEU A 260 12.99 -15.50 25.01
CA LEU A 260 13.38 -14.64 23.91
C LEU A 260 12.22 -13.74 23.49
N ALA A 261 12.42 -12.43 23.63
CA ALA A 261 11.53 -11.39 23.16
C ALA A 261 12.04 -10.83 21.82
N ILE A 262 11.11 -10.48 20.93
CA ILE A 262 11.38 -9.75 19.69
C ILE A 262 10.46 -8.54 19.66
N ASN A 263 11.05 -7.35 19.49
CA ASN A 263 10.33 -6.11 19.24
C ASN A 263 10.69 -5.53 17.87
N LEU A 264 9.69 -4.99 17.19
CA LEU A 264 9.84 -4.33 15.91
C LEU A 264 9.73 -2.81 16.11
N ASP A 265 10.81 -2.09 15.79
CA ASP A 265 10.90 -0.65 15.93
C ASP A 265 10.65 0.06 14.59
N GLU A 266 9.87 1.15 14.61
CA GLU A 266 9.64 2.01 13.44
C GLU A 266 10.73 3.07 13.23
N LYS A 267 11.61 3.28 14.22
CA LYS A 267 12.62 4.35 14.21
C LYS A 267 13.96 3.88 13.63
N GLU A 268 14.55 4.68 12.75
CA GLU A 268 15.78 4.37 12.00
C GLU A 268 17.06 4.25 12.85
N LYS A 269 17.05 4.74 14.10
CA LYS A 269 18.18 4.61 15.02
C LYS A 269 17.86 3.58 16.11
N LEU A 270 18.53 2.43 16.04
CA LEU A 270 18.88 1.70 17.26
C LEU A 270 19.82 2.63 18.03
N LYS A 271 19.31 3.34 19.04
CA LYS A 271 20.21 3.96 20.02
C LYS A 271 20.97 2.79 20.67
N ALA A 272 22.26 2.68 20.36
CA ALA A 272 23.15 1.96 21.24
C ALA A 272 23.07 2.66 22.60
N ASP A 273 22.64 1.91 23.61
CA ASP A 273 22.97 2.12 25.01
C ASP A 273 22.16 3.14 25.87
N GLU A 274 20.84 3.25 25.69
CA GLU A 274 19.98 3.85 26.72
C GLU A 274 18.62 3.13 26.83
N SER A 275 18.63 1.90 27.32
CA SER A 275 17.58 1.21 28.12
C SER A 275 17.93 -0.28 28.23
N GLY A 276 19.10 -0.59 28.80
CA GLY A 276 19.26 -1.88 29.45
C GLY A 276 18.39 -1.92 30.71
N ASN A 277 17.76 -3.07 30.95
CA ASN A 277 17.53 -3.68 32.28
C ASN A 277 16.11 -3.95 32.81
N ASP A 278 15.00 -3.58 32.15
CA ASP A 278 13.70 -3.99 32.73
C ASP A 278 13.40 -5.49 32.53
N LEU A 279 13.89 -6.10 31.43
CA LEU A 279 13.67 -7.52 31.13
C LEU A 279 14.82 -8.44 31.56
N ASP A 280 16.01 -7.89 31.82
CA ASP A 280 17.16 -8.65 32.32
C ASP A 280 16.87 -9.20 33.72
N SER A 281 16.09 -8.47 34.52
CA SER A 281 15.58 -8.95 35.82
C SER A 281 14.71 -10.21 35.70
N PHE A 282 14.06 -10.41 34.55
CA PHE A 282 13.29 -11.61 34.21
C PHE A 282 14.12 -12.66 33.45
N GLY A 283 15.41 -12.38 33.19
CA GLY A 283 16.29 -13.25 32.42
C GLY A 283 15.84 -13.46 30.98
N ILE A 284 15.23 -12.43 30.37
CA ILE A 284 14.71 -12.47 29.00
C ILE A 284 15.65 -11.74 28.05
N LYS A 285 16.10 -12.44 27.01
CA LYS A 285 16.86 -11.85 25.91
C LYS A 285 15.91 -11.08 24.99
N MET A 286 16.24 -9.85 24.63
CA MET A 286 15.45 -9.04 23.71
C MET A 286 16.21 -8.77 22.41
N LEU A 287 15.61 -9.14 21.28
CA LEU A 287 16.04 -8.75 19.95
C LEU A 287 15.18 -7.60 19.44
N ARG A 288 15.80 -6.66 18.72
CA ARG A 288 15.13 -5.52 18.11
C ARG A 288 15.45 -5.49 16.62
N PHE A 289 14.43 -5.48 15.80
CA PHE A 289 14.56 -5.36 14.35
C PHE A 289 13.81 -4.11 13.88
N ARG A 290 14.33 -3.44 12.85
CA ARG A 290 13.54 -2.42 12.17
C ARG A 290 12.53 -3.11 11.27
N ASN A 291 11.37 -2.47 11.05
CA ASN A 291 10.38 -3.00 10.11
C ASN A 291 11.00 -3.30 8.73
N ILE A 292 11.91 -2.45 8.25
CA ILE A 292 12.60 -2.64 6.96
C ILE A 292 13.44 -3.92 6.89
N ASP A 293 14.03 -4.36 8.02
CA ASP A 293 14.84 -5.58 8.06
C ASP A 293 13.96 -6.82 7.91
N ILE A 294 12.72 -6.79 8.41
CA ILE A 294 11.74 -7.87 8.21
C ILE A 294 11.38 -8.00 6.73
N PHE A 295 11.22 -6.89 6.03
CA PHE A 295 10.82 -6.91 4.62
C PHE A 295 11.97 -7.23 3.67
N GLN A 296 13.17 -6.69 3.93
CA GLN A 296 14.31 -6.80 3.02
C GLN A 296 15.22 -8.00 3.33
N ASN A 297 15.31 -8.40 4.60
CA ASN A 297 16.34 -9.32 5.08
C ASN A 297 15.75 -10.41 5.98
N ILE A 298 14.52 -10.88 5.70
CA ILE A 298 13.81 -11.85 6.56
C ILE A 298 14.64 -13.09 6.91
N LYS A 299 15.45 -13.59 5.97
CA LYS A 299 16.33 -14.74 6.23
C LYS A 299 17.37 -14.44 7.32
N VAL A 300 18.02 -13.27 7.25
CA VAL A 300 19.01 -12.84 8.24
C VAL A 300 18.36 -12.66 9.61
N VAL A 301 17.17 -12.04 9.64
CA VAL A 301 16.37 -11.89 10.86
C VAL A 301 16.08 -13.26 11.49
N LEU A 302 15.60 -14.23 10.69
CA LEU A 302 15.31 -15.57 11.20
C LEU A 302 16.58 -16.31 11.65
N ASP A 303 17.70 -16.12 10.95
CA ASP A 303 18.99 -16.69 11.34
C ASP A 303 19.47 -16.12 12.68
N GLU A 304 19.28 -14.83 12.95
CA GLU A 304 19.62 -14.19 14.23
C GLU A 304 18.70 -14.62 15.37
N VAL A 305 17.40 -14.78 15.10
CA VAL A 305 16.45 -15.34 16.06
C VAL A 305 16.86 -16.78 16.43
N LYS A 306 17.17 -17.62 15.44
CA LYS A 306 17.63 -19.01 15.69
C LYS A 306 18.96 -19.07 16.43
N ALA A 307 19.91 -18.19 16.08
CA ALA A 307 21.18 -18.09 16.79
C ALA A 307 21.03 -17.67 18.27
N SER A 308 19.84 -17.18 18.64
CA SER A 308 19.49 -16.81 20.00
C SER A 308 18.80 -17.91 20.79
N PHE A 309 18.54 -19.07 20.19
CA PHE A 309 18.00 -20.23 20.89
C PHE A 309 19.06 -20.85 21.80
N ASN A 310 18.64 -21.28 22.98
CA ASN A 310 19.46 -22.05 23.88
C ASN A 310 19.70 -23.42 23.26
N ASN A 311 20.94 -23.87 23.25
CA ASN A 311 21.30 -25.21 22.79
C ASN A 311 20.78 -26.28 23.78
N THR A 312 19.49 -26.60 23.72
CA THR A 312 18.94 -27.77 24.41
C THR A 312 19.00 -28.97 23.47
N GLY A 313 20.20 -29.54 23.33
CA GLY A 313 20.37 -30.91 22.88
C GLY A 313 20.18 -31.85 24.07
N SER A 314 19.16 -32.70 23.97
CA SER A 314 19.03 -34.03 24.57
C SER A 314 19.52 -34.24 26.01
N SER A 315 18.55 -34.41 26.92
CA SER A 315 18.67 -35.38 28.02
C SER A 315 17.49 -36.33 27.94
#